data_AF-A0A0H3DQF2-F1
#
_entry.id   AF-A0A0H3DQF2-F1
#
_cell.length_a   1.000
_cell.length_b   1.000
_cell.length_c   1.000
_cell.angle_alpha   90.00
_cell.angle_beta   90.00
_cell.angle_gamma   90.00
#
_symmetry.space_group_name_H-M   'P 1'
#
loop_
_entity.id
_entity.type
_entity.pdbx_description
1 polymer ?
#
loop_
_entity_poly.entity_id
_entity_poly.type
_entity_poly.pdbx_seq_one_letter_code
_entity_poly.pdbx_strand_id
1 'polypeptide(L)' 'MPLQQLEQVTLARDEFEALRLVDREGLQQQQAAAEMGVSRQTLANILKRARFKLLDCLSNGKALMIDEL' A
#
# COMPACT_ATOMS: atom_id res chain seq x y z
N MET A 1 -16.31 -15.37 -11.07
CA MET A 1 -15.10 -15.75 -11.84
C MET A 1 -14.07 -16.32 -10.87
N PRO A 2 -13.24 -17.30 -11.26
CA PRO A 2 -12.10 -17.74 -10.46
C PRO A 2 -11.11 -16.59 -10.28
N LEU A 3 -10.50 -16.47 -9.10
CA LEU A 3 -9.51 -15.42 -8.79
C LEU A 3 -8.33 -15.41 -9.79
N GLN A 4 -7.95 -16.55 -10.35
CA GLN A 4 -6.83 -16.65 -11.31
C GLN A 4 -7.10 -15.94 -12.65
N GLN A 5 -8.34 -15.55 -12.93
CA GLN A 5 -8.73 -14.88 -14.18
C GLN A 5 -8.88 -13.36 -14.04
N LEU A 6 -8.75 -12.83 -12.80
CA LEU A 6 -8.81 -11.39 -12.57
C LEU A 6 -7.45 -10.77 -12.88
N GLU A 7 -7.47 -9.56 -13.44
CA GLU A 7 -6.28 -8.71 -13.46
C GLU A 7 -5.81 -8.50 -12.02
N GLN A 8 -4.49 -8.47 -11.82
CA GLN A 8 -3.89 -8.44 -10.49
C GLN A 8 -3.21 -7.09 -10.23
N VAL A 9 -3.33 -6.63 -8.99
CA VAL A 9 -2.58 -5.49 -8.47
C VAL A 9 -1.77 -5.98 -7.28
N THR A 10 -0.45 -5.77 -7.34
CA THR A 10 0.45 -6.16 -6.25
C THR A 10 0.89 -4.95 -5.44
N LEU A 11 0.62 -4.97 -4.15
CA LEU A 11 1.22 -4.05 -3.17
C LEU A 11 2.56 -4.61 -2.73
N ALA A 12 3.60 -3.78 -2.85
CA ALA A 12 4.89 -4.10 -2.27
C ALA A 12 4.80 -4.06 -0.74
N ARG A 13 5.75 -4.71 -0.06
CA ARG A 13 5.78 -4.78 1.41
C ARG A 13 5.83 -3.40 2.07
N ASP A 14 6.62 -2.48 1.52
CA ASP A 14 6.73 -1.10 2.01
C ASP A 14 5.42 -0.32 1.80
N GLU A 15 4.75 -0.55 0.67
CA GLU A 15 3.43 0.01 0.37
C GLU A 15 2.36 -0.47 1.35
N PHE A 16 2.32 -1.77 1.64
CA PHE A 16 1.41 -2.34 2.63
C PHE A 16 1.69 -1.78 4.04
N GLU A 17 2.96 -1.72 4.44
CA GLU A 17 3.36 -1.24 5.76
C GLU A 17 3.03 0.26 5.93
N ALA A 18 3.25 1.08 4.90
CA ALA A 18 2.89 2.49 4.94
C ALA A 18 1.37 2.69 5.11
N LEU A 19 0.54 1.89 4.40
CA LEU A 19 -0.91 1.90 4.57
C LEU A 19 -1.31 1.44 5.98
N ARG A 20 -0.67 0.41 6.53
CA ARG A 20 -0.93 -0.09 7.90
C ARG A 20 -0.71 1.03 8.92
N LEU A 21 0.47 1.66 8.89
CA LEU A 21 0.85 2.67 9.88
C LEU A 21 -0.03 3.93 9.78
N VAL A 22 -0.22 4.46 8.57
CA VAL A 22 -0.89 5.76 8.39
C VAL A 22 -2.40 5.63 8.25
N ASP A 23 -2.87 4.74 7.37
CA ASP A 23 -4.29 4.67 7.02
C ASP A 23 -5.10 3.77 7.96
N ARG A 24 -4.49 2.71 8.53
CA ARG A 24 -5.15 1.83 9.50
C ARG A 24 -4.90 2.24 10.95
N GLU A 25 -3.66 2.53 11.33
CA GLU A 25 -3.28 2.84 12.71
C GLU A 25 -3.34 4.34 13.04
N GLY A 26 -3.48 5.19 12.02
CA GLY A 26 -3.67 6.63 12.21
C GLY A 26 -2.42 7.38 12.65
N LEU A 27 -1.23 6.78 12.49
CA LEU A 27 0.03 7.45 12.80
C LEU A 27 0.20 8.69 11.92
N GLN A 28 0.77 9.74 12.49
CA GLN A 28 1.18 10.89 11.68
C GLN A 28 2.30 10.45 10.72
N GLN A 29 2.31 10.99 9.50
CA GLN A 29 3.30 10.62 8.48
C GLN A 29 4.75 10.77 8.96
N GLN A 30 5.03 11.74 9.83
CA GLN A 30 6.38 11.89 10.39
C GLN A 30 6.76 10.71 11.31
N GLN A 31 5.81 10.18 12.09
CA GLN A 31 6.03 9.03 12.97
C GLN A 31 6.18 7.75 12.14
N ALA A 32 5.28 7.52 11.19
CA ALA A 32 5.35 6.36 10.29
C ALA A 32 6.65 6.35 9.46
N ALA A 33 7.12 7.52 9.00
CA ALA A 33 8.39 7.61 8.25
C ALA A 33 9.60 7.23 9.13
N ALA A 34 9.58 7.66 10.39
CA ALA A 34 10.61 7.29 11.36
C ALA A 34 10.59 5.78 11.67
N GLU A 35 9.40 5.19 11.86
CA GLU A 35 9.24 3.76 12.11
C GLU A 35 9.70 2.89 10.93
N MET A 36 9.43 3.35 9.70
CA MET A 36 9.91 2.69 8.48
C MET A 36 11.39 2.97 8.15
N GLY A 37 12.07 3.84 8.91
CA GLY A 37 13.46 4.19 8.66
C GLY A 37 13.70 4.95 7.34
N VAL A 38 12.72 5.73 6.87
CA VAL A 38 12.77 6.47 5.60
C VAL A 38 12.51 7.97 5.78
N SER A 39 12.82 8.76 4.75
CA SER A 39 12.46 10.18 4.74
C SER A 39 10.95 10.39 4.66
N ARG A 40 10.42 11.52 5.13
CA ARG A 40 9.00 11.88 4.98
C ARG A 40 8.57 11.91 3.51
N GLN A 41 9.44 12.39 2.61
CA GLN A 41 9.17 12.41 1.18
C GLN A 41 9.08 10.99 0.60
N THR A 42 9.95 10.09 1.05
CA THR A 42 9.90 8.68 0.68
C THR A 42 8.59 8.04 1.12
N LEU A 43 8.17 8.22 2.37
CA LEU A 43 6.88 7.72 2.87
C LEU A 43 5.71 8.28 2.04
N ALA A 44 5.70 9.58 1.78
CA ALA A 44 4.63 10.21 0.99
C ALA A 44 4.53 9.60 -0.42
N ASN A 45 5.66 9.30 -1.05
CA ASN A 45 5.70 8.63 -2.35
C ASN A 45 5.20 7.17 -2.26
N ILE A 46 5.57 6.43 -1.21
CA ILE A 46 5.09 5.06 -0.97
C ILE A 46 3.56 5.07 -0.79
N LEU A 47 3.03 5.92 0.09
CA LEU A 47 1.58 6.05 0.31
C LEU A 47 0.83 6.41 -0.97
N LYS A 48 1.38 7.33 -1.78
CA LYS A 48 0.77 7.72 -3.06
C LYS A 48 0.62 6.52 -4.00
N ARG A 49 1.67 5.70 -4.15
CA ARG A 49 1.61 4.49 -4.99
C ARG A 49 0.67 3.43 -4.41
N ALA A 50 0.76 3.18 -3.10
CA ALA A 50 -0.05 2.19 -2.40
C ALA A 50 -1.56 2.51 -2.49
N ARG A 51 -1.95 3.75 -2.21
CA ARG A 51 -3.35 4.19 -2.29
C ARG A 51 -3.88 4.15 -3.72
N PHE A 52 -3.07 4.51 -4.71
CA PHE A 52 -3.45 4.40 -6.12
C PHE A 52 -3.74 2.94 -6.49
N LYS A 53 -2.82 2.02 -6.18
CA LYS A 53 -3.00 0.58 -6.42
C LYS A 53 -4.24 0.03 -5.73
N LEU A 54 -4.46 0.40 -4.47
CA LEU A 54 -5.61 -0.05 -3.70
C LEU A 54 -6.92 0.46 -4.31
N LEU A 55 -6.99 1.74 -4.72
CA LEU A 55 -8.17 2.29 -5.40
C LEU A 55 -8.39 1.65 -6.77
N ASP A 56 -7.34 1.51 -7.59
CA ASP A 56 -7.44 0.84 -8.89
C ASP A 56 -7.96 -0.60 -8.75
N CYS A 57 -7.47 -1.31 -7.74
CA CYS A 57 -7.89 -2.66 -7.45
C CYS A 57 -9.38 -2.74 -7.08
N LEU A 58 -9.83 -1.89 -6.15
CA LEU A 58 -11.21 -1.87 -5.68
C LEU A 58 -12.19 -1.39 -6.76
N SER A 59 -11.82 -0.34 -7.51
CA SER A 59 -12.68 0.24 -8.55
C SER A 59 -12.86 -0.69 -9.75
N ASN A 60 -11.85 -1.49 -10.09
CA ASN A 60 -11.87 -2.36 -11.27
C ASN A 60 -12.11 -3.84 -10.94
N GLY A 61 -12.34 -4.19 -9.67
CA GLY A 61 -12.59 -5.57 -9.24
C GLY A 61 -11.40 -6.49 -9.47
N LYS A 62 -10.18 -5.96 -9.37
CA LYS A 62 -8.93 -6.71 -9.54
C LYS A 62 -8.62 -7.54 -8.30
N ALA A 63 -7.79 -8.57 -8.44
CA ALA A 63 -7.28 -9.31 -7.30
C ALA A 63 -6.11 -8.54 -6.65
N LEU A 64 -6.20 -8.29 -5.34
CA LEU A 64 -5.12 -7.65 -4.58
C LEU A 64 -4.15 -8.72 -4.07
N MET A 65 -2.88 -8.58 -4.45
CA MET A 65 -1.79 -9.40 -3.96
C MET A 65 -0.86 -8.55 -3.09
N ILE A 66 -0.24 -9.16 -2.08
CA ILE A 66 0.77 -8.51 -1.23
C ILE A 66 2.06 -9.31 -1.42
N ASP A 67 3.17 -8.63 -1.75
CA ASP A 67 4.48 -9.28 -1.85
C ASP A 67 4.86 -9.93 -0.50
N GLU A 68 5.35 -11.17 -0.54
CA GLU A 68 5.70 -11.93 0.67
C GLU A 68 6.93 -11.36 1.42
N LEU A 69 6.99 -11.68 2.72
CA LEU A 69 7.95 -11.20 3.72
C LEU A 69 9.41 -11.57 3.47
#